data_AF-A0A2V7XBP7-F1
#
_entry.id   AF-A0A2V7XBP7-F1
#
_cell.length_a   1.000
_cell.length_b   1.000
_cell.length_c   1.000
_cell.angle_alpha   90.00
_cell.angle_beta   90.00
_cell.angle_gamma   90.00
#
_symmetry.space_group_name_H-M   'P 1'
#
loop_
_entity.id
_entity.type
_entity.pdbx_description
1 polymer ?
#
loop_
_entity_poly.entity_id
_entity_poly.type
_entity_poly.pdbx_seq_one_letter_code
_entity_poly.pdbx_strand_id
1 'polypeptide(L)'
;MAVVGPVLAVTLVLAAGDWRPIGQTSRGDKVFVGGVRTLKKNQRSTLVRVEYKEPTVLPQGGPFVEMRARVRVNCSNGQITPTSEWFYIRDRSGRIVVSKKATHDDQFGKEPEGRFMELVSKNVCTQAK
;
A
#
# COMPACT_ATOMS: atom_id res chain seq x y z
N MET A 1 -23.87 1.73 50.38
CA MET A 1 -22.48 1.31 50.07
C MET A 1 -22.38 1.14 48.56
N ALA A 2 -21.59 1.96 47.86
CA ALA A 2 -21.42 1.85 46.42
C ALA A 2 -19.93 1.54 46.15
N VAL A 3 -19.64 0.32 45.71
CA VAL A 3 -18.30 -0.12 45.33
C VAL A 3 -18.13 0.21 43.85
N VAL A 4 -17.36 1.26 43.55
CA VAL A 4 -16.95 1.58 42.18
C VAL A 4 -15.71 0.74 41.88
N GLY A 5 -15.90 -0.36 41.16
CA GLY A 5 -14.80 -1.21 40.70
C GLY A 5 -14.00 -0.52 39.59
N PRO A 6 -12.68 -0.81 39.47
CA PRO A 6 -11.85 -0.18 38.47
C PRO A 6 -12.25 -0.70 37.09
N VAL A 7 -12.72 0.20 36.22
CA VAL A 7 -12.93 -0.12 34.81
C VAL A 7 -11.55 -0.17 34.16
N LEU A 8 -11.04 -1.39 33.97
CA LEU A 8 -9.86 -1.64 33.13
C LEU A 8 -10.19 -1.28 31.68
N ALA A 9 -9.87 -0.05 31.29
CA ALA A 9 -9.87 0.37 29.90
C ALA A 9 -8.70 -0.31 29.18
N VAL A 10 -8.97 -1.44 28.54
CA VAL A 10 -8.01 -2.08 27.62
C VAL A 10 -8.02 -1.25 26.33
N THR A 11 -7.02 -0.38 26.17
CA THR A 11 -6.78 0.32 24.91
C THR A 11 -6.29 -0.70 23.88
N LEU A 12 -7.20 -1.22 23.05
CA LEU A 12 -6.81 -1.94 21.84
C LEU A 12 -6.16 -0.95 20.87
N VAL A 13 -4.82 -0.93 20.83
CA VAL A 13 -4.09 -0.31 19.73
C VAL A 13 -4.20 -1.26 18.53
N LEU A 14 -5.23 -1.08 17.71
CA LEU A 14 -5.26 -1.66 16.38
C LEU A 14 -4.14 -0.98 15.58
N ALA A 15 -3.03 -1.69 15.37
CA ALA A 15 -1.98 -1.28 14.45
C ALA A 15 -2.53 -1.33 13.00
N ALA A 16 -3.40 -0.39 12.65
CA ALA A 16 -3.61 0.02 11.28
C ALA A 16 -2.26 0.60 10.85
N GLY A 17 -1.41 -0.23 10.21
CA GLY A 17 -0.04 0.14 9.89
C GLY A 17 0.01 1.55 9.30
N ASP A 18 0.85 2.41 9.88
CA ASP A 18 0.89 3.85 9.58
C ASP A 18 1.14 4.09 8.09
N TRP A 19 0.06 4.20 7.33
CA TRP A 19 0.10 4.53 5.91
C TRP A 19 0.42 6.01 5.79
N ARG A 20 1.60 6.33 5.27
CA ARG A 20 2.04 7.69 5.06
C ARG A 20 1.80 8.07 3.59
N PRO A 21 1.07 9.15 3.30
CA PRO A 21 0.94 9.63 1.93
C PRO A 21 2.30 10.12 1.43
N ILE A 22 2.64 9.77 0.20
CA ILE A 22 3.92 10.17 -0.43
C ILE A 22 3.73 11.01 -1.69
N GLY A 23 2.49 11.15 -2.17
CA GLY A 23 2.14 11.98 -3.31
C GLY A 23 0.98 11.40 -4.11
N GLN A 24 0.86 11.86 -5.35
CA GLN A 24 -0.15 11.41 -6.30
C GLN A 24 0.50 11.07 -7.65
N THR A 25 -0.14 10.16 -8.40
CA THR A 25 0.20 9.90 -9.79
C THR A 25 -0.29 11.03 -10.69
N SER A 26 0.12 11.05 -11.97
CA SER A 26 -0.42 12.00 -12.96
C SER A 26 -1.92 11.84 -13.21
N ARG A 27 -2.48 10.66 -12.89
CA ARG A 27 -3.93 10.37 -12.95
C ARG A 27 -4.68 10.82 -11.69
N GLY A 28 -3.96 11.31 -10.69
CA GLY A 28 -4.51 11.76 -9.40
C GLY A 28 -4.71 10.64 -8.38
N ASP A 29 -4.16 9.44 -8.62
CA ASP A 29 -4.22 8.33 -7.67
C ASP A 29 -3.32 8.65 -6.48
N LYS A 30 -3.82 8.45 -5.27
CA LYS A 30 -3.04 8.73 -4.05
C LYS A 30 -2.15 7.54 -3.73
N VAL A 31 -0.88 7.82 -3.49
CA VAL A 31 0.11 6.79 -3.19
C VAL A 31 0.55 6.92 -1.74
N PHE A 32 0.56 5.80 -1.03
CA PHE A 32 0.99 5.69 0.36
C PHE A 32 2.02 4.59 0.52
N VAL A 33 2.88 4.73 1.53
CA VAL A 33 3.81 3.69 1.97
C VAL A 33 3.62 3.39 3.44
N GLY A 34 3.89 2.15 3.84
CA GLY A 34 3.78 1.74 5.24
C GLY A 34 4.79 0.66 5.59
N GLY A 35 5.24 0.63 6.84
CA GLY A 35 6.10 -0.43 7.35
C GLY A 35 7.43 -0.58 6.61
N VAL A 36 8.09 0.54 6.26
CA VAL A 36 9.41 0.54 5.63
C VAL A 36 10.43 -0.13 6.57
N ARG A 37 11.13 -1.15 6.07
CA ARG A 37 12.16 -1.90 6.81
C ARG A 37 13.45 -1.97 6.01
N THR A 38 14.55 -1.65 6.66
CA THR A 38 15.91 -1.82 6.14
C THR A 38 16.27 -3.29 6.00
N LEU A 39 16.77 -3.68 4.82
CA LEU A 39 17.33 -4.99 4.54
C LEU A 39 18.82 -4.86 4.18
N LYS A 40 19.50 -6.00 4.00
CA LYS A 40 20.89 -6.06 3.53
C LYS A 40 21.03 -5.52 2.10
N LYS A 41 22.26 -5.18 1.69
CA LYS A 41 22.60 -4.78 0.30
C LYS A 41 21.78 -3.59 -0.22
N ASN A 42 21.59 -2.58 0.61
CA ASN A 42 20.85 -1.35 0.27
C ASN A 42 19.40 -1.62 -0.20
N GLN A 43 18.78 -2.68 0.31
CA GLN A 43 17.38 -2.98 0.03
C GLN A 43 16.45 -2.46 1.13
N ARG A 44 15.20 -2.23 0.76
CA ARG A 44 14.09 -1.91 1.66
C ARG A 44 12.91 -2.83 1.37
N SER A 45 12.23 -3.30 2.41
CA SER A 45 10.89 -3.90 2.29
C SER A 45 9.87 -2.86 2.71
N THR A 46 8.79 -2.70 1.96
CA THR A 46 7.70 -1.79 2.34
C THR A 46 6.36 -2.31 1.85
N LEU A 47 5.29 -1.80 2.43
CA LEU A 47 3.96 -1.84 1.83
C LEU A 47 3.76 -0.58 0.99
N VAL A 48 3.04 -0.74 -0.12
CA VAL A 48 2.56 0.32 -1.01
C VAL A 48 1.04 0.22 -1.07
N ARG A 49 0.35 1.36 -0.98
CA ARG A 49 -1.09 1.47 -1.24
C ARG A 49 -1.30 2.53 -2.31
N VAL A 50 -2.09 2.20 -3.31
CA VAL A 50 -2.55 3.11 -4.36
C VAL A 50 -4.06 3.17 -4.25
N GLU A 51 -4.59 4.34 -3.89
CA GLU A 51 -6.02 4.63 -3.96
C GLU A 51 -6.29 5.28 -5.32
N TYR A 52 -7.05 4.59 -6.16
CA TYR A 52 -7.36 5.11 -7.49
C TYR A 52 -8.35 6.27 -7.37
N LYS A 53 -8.10 7.35 -8.13
CA LYS A 53 -9.03 8.49 -8.17
C LYS A 53 -10.41 8.08 -8.65
N GLU A 54 -10.43 7.20 -9.66
CA GLU A 54 -11.62 6.59 -10.25
C GLU A 54 -11.43 5.07 -10.32
N PRO A 55 -12.50 4.26 -10.20
CA PRO A 55 -12.37 2.82 -10.33
C PRO A 55 -11.71 2.43 -11.68
N THR A 56 -10.66 1.61 -11.62
CA THR A 56 -9.83 1.28 -12.79
C THR A 56 -9.99 -0.19 -13.19
N VAL A 57 -10.09 -0.45 -14.48
CA VAL A 57 -10.05 -1.82 -15.03
C VAL A 57 -8.61 -2.12 -15.40
N LEU A 58 -8.07 -3.19 -14.83
CA LEU A 58 -6.69 -3.64 -15.06
C LEU A 58 -6.72 -4.97 -15.81
N PRO A 59 -5.61 -5.43 -16.41
CA PRO A 59 -5.58 -6.72 -17.12
C PRO A 59 -5.97 -7.93 -16.25
N GLN A 60 -5.79 -7.81 -14.94
CA GLN A 60 -6.18 -8.78 -13.93
C GLN A 60 -7.68 -8.73 -13.56
N GLY A 61 -8.47 -7.84 -14.16
CA GLY A 61 -9.91 -7.67 -13.95
C GLY A 61 -10.29 -6.27 -13.46
N GLY A 62 -11.50 -6.11 -12.95
CA GLY A 62 -11.94 -4.84 -12.36
C GLY A 62 -13.44 -4.60 -12.48
N PRO A 63 -13.94 -3.45 -11.99
CA PRO A 63 -13.16 -2.24 -11.63
C PRO A 63 -12.62 -2.25 -10.18
N PHE A 64 -11.34 -1.92 -10.01
CA PHE A 64 -10.69 -1.80 -8.70
C PHE A 64 -10.63 -0.36 -8.21
N VAL A 65 -10.78 -0.18 -6.90
CA VAL A 65 -10.72 1.15 -6.25
C VAL A 65 -9.41 1.37 -5.48
N GLU A 66 -8.71 0.29 -5.17
CA GLU A 66 -7.46 0.34 -4.43
C GLU A 66 -6.58 -0.87 -4.76
N MET A 67 -5.26 -0.66 -4.80
CA MET A 67 -4.25 -1.71 -4.83
C MET A 67 -3.35 -1.59 -3.60
N ARG A 68 -3.04 -2.72 -2.98
CA ARG A 68 -1.94 -2.81 -2.01
C ARG A 68 -0.90 -3.79 -2.51
N ALA A 69 0.36 -3.49 -2.26
CA ALA A 69 1.45 -4.40 -2.58
C ALA A 69 2.48 -4.44 -1.46
N ARG A 70 3.10 -5.61 -1.26
CA ARG A 70 4.35 -5.74 -0.52
C ARG A 70 5.47 -5.79 -1.53
N VAL A 71 6.44 -4.89 -1.40
CA VAL A 71 7.52 -4.76 -2.38
C VAL A 71 8.89 -4.82 -1.71
N ARG A 72 9.89 -5.25 -2.49
CA ARG A 72 11.30 -4.99 -2.23
C ARG A 72 11.77 -3.86 -3.13
N VAL A 73 12.46 -2.89 -2.57
CA VAL A 73 13.06 -1.77 -3.28
C VAL A 73 14.58 -1.89 -3.17
N ASN A 74 15.28 -1.88 -4.30
CA ASN A 74 16.72 -1.76 -4.35
C ASN A 74 17.08 -0.27 -4.45
N CYS A 75 17.60 0.30 -3.36
CA CYS A 75 17.90 1.73 -3.30
C CYS A 75 19.18 2.15 -4.03
N SER A 76 19.94 1.20 -4.60
CA SER A 76 21.10 1.53 -5.44
C SER A 76 20.69 1.89 -6.87
N ASN A 77 19.57 1.35 -7.36
CA ASN A 77 19.10 1.58 -8.74
C ASN A 77 17.60 1.94 -8.84
N GLY A 78 16.90 2.04 -7.71
CA GLY A 78 15.47 2.37 -7.65
C GLY A 78 14.53 1.25 -8.08
N GLN A 79 15.03 0.04 -8.37
CA GLN A 79 14.20 -1.07 -8.84
C GLN A 79 13.22 -1.52 -7.75
N ILE A 80 11.97 -1.74 -8.13
CA ILE A 80 10.91 -2.25 -7.25
C ILE A 80 10.47 -3.63 -7.75
N THR A 81 10.38 -4.58 -6.83
CA THR A 81 9.90 -5.93 -7.11
C THR A 81 8.74 -6.25 -6.18
N PRO A 82 7.51 -6.44 -6.68
CA PRO A 82 6.40 -6.91 -5.87
C PRO A 82 6.63 -8.34 -5.42
N THR A 83 6.24 -8.63 -4.19
CA THR A 83 6.24 -9.99 -3.61
C THR A 83 4.81 -10.50 -3.36
N SER A 84 3.85 -9.58 -3.26
CA SER A 84 2.43 -9.86 -3.19
C SER A 84 1.65 -8.60 -3.52
N GLU A 85 0.55 -8.77 -4.21
CA GLU A 85 -0.35 -7.70 -4.64
C GLU A 85 -1.80 -8.09 -4.31
N TRP A 86 -2.57 -7.11 -3.87
CA TRP A 86 -3.97 -7.24 -3.49
C TRP A 86 -4.76 -6.13 -4.13
N PHE A 87 -5.81 -6.51 -4.86
CA PHE A 87 -6.70 -5.58 -5.53
C PHE A 87 -8.03 -5.58 -4.82
N TYR A 88 -8.55 -4.38 -4.58
CA TYR A 88 -9.73 -4.16 -3.77
C TYR A 88 -10.83 -3.53 -4.61
N ILE A 89 -12.07 -3.96 -4.34
CA ILE A 89 -13.30 -3.39 -4.90
C ILE A 89 -14.13 -2.80 -3.77
N ARG A 90 -15.13 -2.00 -4.14
CA ARG A 90 -16.20 -1.60 -3.22
C ARG A 90 -17.38 -2.55 -3.39
N ASP A 91 -17.78 -3.24 -2.33
CA ASP A 91 -18.95 -4.10 -2.37
C ASP A 91 -20.27 -3.28 -2.37
N ARG A 92 -21.40 -3.97 -2.48
CA ARG A 92 -22.74 -3.32 -2.49
C ARG A 92 -23.04 -2.51 -1.23
N SER A 93 -22.37 -2.82 -0.11
CA SER A 93 -22.51 -2.10 1.16
C SER A 93 -21.55 -0.92 1.30
N GLY A 94 -20.72 -0.67 0.28
CA GLY A 94 -19.73 0.38 0.30
C GLY A 94 -18.41 -0.01 0.95
N ARG A 95 -18.22 -1.27 1.38
CA ARG A 95 -17.00 -1.71 2.07
C ARG A 95 -15.89 -2.04 1.07
N ILE A 96 -14.65 -1.73 1.44
CA ILE A 96 -13.46 -2.08 0.65
C ILE A 96 -13.08 -3.52 0.98
N VAL A 97 -13.18 -4.41 -0.01
CA VAL A 97 -12.93 -5.85 0.13
C VAL A 97 -11.89 -6.31 -0.87
N VAL A 98 -11.04 -7.26 -0.47
CA VAL A 98 -10.07 -7.89 -1.37
C VAL A 98 -10.86 -8.70 -2.41
N SER A 99 -10.67 -8.39 -3.69
CA SER A 99 -11.26 -9.13 -4.80
C SER A 99 -10.26 -10.08 -5.45
N LYS A 100 -8.97 -9.70 -5.51
CA LYS A 100 -7.93 -10.51 -6.13
C LYS A 100 -6.61 -10.38 -5.41
N LYS A 101 -5.85 -11.49 -5.40
CA LYS A 101 -4.46 -11.54 -4.93
C LYS A 101 -3.58 -12.05 -6.07
N ALA A 102 -2.47 -11.39 -6.33
CA ALA A 102 -1.45 -11.81 -7.29
C ALA A 102 -0.09 -11.90 -6.59
N THR A 103 0.75 -12.84 -7.04
CA THR A 103 2.15 -12.97 -6.59
C THR A 103 3.13 -12.42 -7.62
N HIS A 104 2.67 -12.24 -8.86
CA HIS A 104 3.41 -11.64 -9.96
C HIS A 104 2.41 -10.97 -10.90
N ASP A 105 2.58 -9.67 -11.13
CA ASP A 105 1.87 -8.92 -12.14
C ASP A 105 2.89 -8.22 -13.05
N ASP A 106 2.90 -8.58 -14.34
CA ASP A 106 3.75 -7.93 -15.34
C ASP A 106 3.39 -6.44 -15.53
N GLN A 107 2.23 -6.00 -15.06
CA GLN A 107 1.73 -4.64 -15.17
C GLN A 107 1.95 -3.81 -13.89
N PHE A 108 2.50 -4.44 -12.85
CA PHE A 108 2.73 -3.77 -11.57
C PHE A 108 3.40 -2.42 -11.80
N GLY A 109 2.83 -1.35 -11.27
CA GLY A 109 3.36 0.01 -11.32
C GLY A 109 3.58 0.61 -12.72
N LYS A 110 3.05 0.00 -13.78
CA LYS A 110 3.07 0.56 -15.14
C LYS A 110 1.96 1.59 -15.32
N GLU A 111 1.76 2.03 -16.57
CA GLU A 111 0.75 3.04 -16.92
C GLU A 111 -0.69 2.67 -16.47
N PRO A 112 -1.16 1.41 -16.63
CA PRO A 112 -2.50 1.04 -16.17
C PRO A 112 -2.72 1.25 -14.66
N GLU A 113 -1.65 1.16 -13.87
CA GLU A 113 -1.64 1.34 -12.42
C GLU A 113 -1.13 2.72 -11.97
N GLY A 114 -0.94 3.67 -12.90
CA GLY A 114 -0.62 5.06 -12.58
C GLY A 114 0.86 5.40 -12.45
N ARG A 115 1.80 4.52 -12.84
CA ARG A 115 3.25 4.80 -12.85
C ARG A 115 3.84 5.24 -11.50
N PHE A 116 3.35 4.70 -10.39
CA PHE A 116 3.76 5.12 -9.03
C PHE A 116 5.17 4.70 -8.60
N MET A 117 5.87 3.84 -9.36
CA MET A 117 7.13 3.24 -8.91
C MET A 117 8.20 4.26 -8.56
N GLU A 118 8.38 5.30 -9.37
CA GLU A 118 9.42 6.31 -9.15
C GLU A 118 9.16 7.11 -7.86
N LEU A 119 7.89 7.41 -7.59
CA LEU A 119 7.46 8.09 -6.37
C LEU A 119 7.80 7.24 -5.13
N VAL A 120 7.47 5.94 -5.19
CA VAL A 120 7.76 4.98 -4.11
C VAL A 120 9.26 4.83 -3.89
N SER A 121 10.04 4.58 -4.95
CA SER A 121 11.49 4.32 -4.81
C SER A 121 12.22 5.55 -4.27
N LYS A 122 11.95 6.75 -4.80
CA LYS A 122 12.52 8.00 -4.29
C LYS A 122 12.21 8.22 -2.82
N ASN A 123 10.94 8.04 -2.43
CA ASN A 123 10.53 8.28 -1.05
C ASN A 123 11.11 7.24 -0.07
N VAL A 124 11.04 5.96 -0.40
CA VAL A 124 11.51 4.87 0.48
C VAL A 124 13.03 4.91 0.66
N CYS A 125 13.77 5.30 -0.37
CA CYS A 125 15.23 5.35 -0.33
C CYS A 125 15.80 6.63 0.28
N THR A 126 15.02 7.71 0.36
CA THR A 126 15.43 8.96 1.03
C THR A 126 15.13 8.98 2.52
N GLN A 127 14.21 8.15 3.02
CA GLN A 127 13.89 8.00 4.45
C GLN A 127 15.02 7.35 5.29
N ALA A 128 16.24 7.30 4.77
CA ALA A 128 17.43 6.71 5.40
C ALA A 128 18.49 7.77 5.76
N LYS A 129 18.05 8.97 6.18
CA LYS A 129 18.86 9.92 6.92
C LYS A 129 18.19 10.23 8.25
#